data_AF-A0A2J5NIX6-F1
#
_entry.id   AF-A0A2J5NIX6-F1
#
_cell.length_a   1.000
_cell.length_b   1.000
_cell.length_c   1.000
_cell.angle_alpha   90.00
_cell.angle_beta   90.00
_cell.angle_gamma   90.00
#
_symmetry.space_group_name_H-M   'P 1'
#
loop_
_entity.id
_entity.type
_entity.pdbx_description
1 polymer ?
#
loop_
_entity_poly.entity_id
_entity_poly.type
_entity_poly.pdbx_seq_one_letter_code
_entity_poly.pdbx_strand_id
1 'polypeptide(L)' 'GNESQEALLKEMDNWPTYYPYALHKEQIVDEMLHH' A
#
# COMPACT_ATOMS: atom_id res chain seq x y z
N GLY A 1 2.18 1.56 -13.81
CA GLY A 1 3.38 1.95 -14.57
C GLY A 1 3.15 1.67 -16.04
N ASN A 2 3.37 2.68 -16.90
CA ASN A 2 3.19 2.58 -18.36
C ASN A 2 4.51 2.50 -19.14
N GLU A 3 5.66 2.41 -18.46
CA GLU A 3 6.98 2.29 -19.12
C GLU A 3 7.43 0.83 -19.28
N SER A 4 7.56 0.09 -18.17
CA SER A 4 7.91 -1.34 -18.19
C SER A 4 7.70 -1.95 -16.79
N GLN A 5 7.58 -3.27 -16.69
CA GLN A 5 7.55 -3.95 -15.39
C GLN A 5 8.88 -3.85 -14.64
N GLU A 6 9.99 -3.73 -15.37
CA GLU A 6 11.32 -3.58 -14.77
C GLU A 6 11.50 -2.22 -14.08
N ALA A 7 10.85 -1.16 -14.59
CA ALA A 7 10.78 0.13 -13.91
C ALA A 7 10.00 0.03 -12.58
N LEU A 8 8.91 -0.75 -12.54
CA LEU A 8 8.14 -0.98 -11.31
C LEU A 8 8.93 -1.78 -10.26
N LEU A 9 9.79 -2.72 -10.68
CA LEU A 9 10.63 -3.48 -9.74
C LEU A 9 11.75 -2.63 -9.10
N LYS A 10 12.19 -1.57 -9.79
CA LYS A 10 13.18 -0.63 -9.27
C LYS A 10 12.56 0.47 -8.41
N GLU A 11 11.25 0.67 -8.50
CA GLU A 11 10.51 1.65 -7.72
C GLU A 11 10.33 1.14 -6.29
N MET A 12 11.17 1.64 -5.37
CA MET A 12 11.10 1.32 -3.93
C MET A 12 10.55 2.48 -3.09
N ASP A 13 10.44 3.68 -3.66
CA ASP A 13 10.03 4.89 -2.92
C ASP A 13 8.51 5.05 -2.81
N ASN A 14 7.75 4.55 -3.79
CA ASN A 14 6.29 4.66 -3.82
C ASN A 14 5.65 3.26 -3.88
N TRP A 15 5.18 2.78 -2.73
CA TRP A 15 4.43 1.52 -2.60
C TRP A 15 3.01 1.83 -2.09
N PRO A 16 2.05 2.06 -3.00
CA PRO A 16 0.68 2.36 -2.60
C PRO A 16 0.08 1.19 -1.80
N THR A 17 -0.27 1.44 -0.55
CA THR A 17 -0.91 0.43 0.31
C THR A 17 -2.39 0.70 0.40
N TYR A 18 -3.19 -0.33 0.12
CA TYR A 18 -4.64 -0.24 0.09
C TYR A 18 -5.25 -1.09 1.19
N TYR A 19 -6.18 -0.50 1.94
CA TYR A 19 -7.02 -1.18 2.90
C TYR A 19 -8.42 -1.45 2.30
N PRO A 20 -9.11 -2.51 2.73
CA PRO A 20 -10.50 -2.76 2.36
C PRO A 20 -11.40 -1.53 2.59
N TYR A 21 -12.20 -1.18 1.58
CA TYR A 21 -13.03 0.05 1.59
C TYR A 21 -14.06 0.09 2.74
N ALA A 22 -14.46 -1.06 3.26
CA ALA A 22 -15.41 -1.18 4.36
C ALA A 22 -14.77 -1.04 5.76
N LEU A 23 -13.44 -0.93 5.87
CA LEU A 23 -12.77 -0.70 7.16
C LEU A 23 -12.92 0.75 7.59
N HIS A 24 -13.28 0.92 8.87
CA HIS A 24 -13.22 2.23 9.51
C HIS A 24 -11.77 2.63 9.77
N LYS A 25 -11.51 3.96 9.77
CA LYS A 25 -10.15 4.50 9.92
C LYS A 25 -9.48 4.01 11.20
N GLU A 26 -10.24 3.80 12.28
CA GLU A 26 -9.72 3.28 13.54
C GLU A 26 -9.19 1.84 13.41
N GLN A 27 -9.83 1.01 12.59
CA GLN A 27 -9.41 -0.39 12.38
C GLN A 27 -8.13 -0.48 11.53
N ILE A 28 -7.96 0.43 10.56
CA ILE A 28 -6.74 0.53 9.76
C ILE A 28 -5.53 0.87 10.65
N VAL A 29 -5.70 1.82 11.59
CA VAL A 29 -4.66 2.21 12.54
C VAL A 29 -4.32 1.06 13.49
N ASP A 30 -5.31 0.34 13.97
CA ASP A 30 -5.12 -0.82 14.84
C ASP A 30 -4.33 -1.93 14.14
N GLU A 31 -4.68 -2.26 12.89
CA GLU A 31 -3.94 -3.24 12.07
C GLU A 31 -2.49 -2.80 11.80
N MET A 32 -2.25 -1.51 11.57
CA MET A 32 -0.89 -0.96 11.38
C MET A 32 -0.04 -1.02 12.65
N LEU A 33 -0.64 -0.91 13.84
CA LEU A 33 0.07 -0.90 15.12
C LEU A 33 0.36 -2.31 15.66
N HIS A 34 -0.40 -3.31 15.22
CA HIS A 34 -0.24 -4.70 15.63
C HIS A 34 0.71 -5.52 14.72
N HIS A 35 1.23 -4.92 13.65
CA HIS A 35 2.20 -5.53 12.73
C HIS A 35 3.65 -5.20 13.07
#